data_AF-A0A815RYC7-F1
#
_entry.id   AF-A0A815RYC7-F1
#
_cell.length_a   1.000
_cell.length_b   1.000
_cell.length_c   1.000
_cell.angle_alpha   90.00
_cell.angle_beta   90.00
_cell.angle_gamma   90.00
#
_symmetry.space_group_name_H-M   'P 1'
#
loop_
_entity.id
_entity.type
_entity.pdbx_description
1 polymer ?
#
loop_
_entity_poly.entity_id
_entity_poly.type
_entity_poly.pdbx_seq_one_letter_code
_entity_poly.pdbx_strand_id
1 'polypeptide(L)'
;MKQAFGNSNKELYADLTLQGIEAISKVYTVNPKLDKSKTRIQINDNGEIETIDDWMLETDGTSLKNIDAVRKAIEREMNHVISFDGSYINYRHLALLYDIMTTKRHLMAITRHGINRQDVGPTMRCSFEESVDVLMEAAAHAEFDSLKGVSENILLGQLTKIATVSFDLLLDVEKCSSTK
;
A
#
# COMPACT_ATOMS: atom_id res chain seq x y z
N MET A 1 -25.63 27.38 -25.41
CA MET A 1 -25.36 25.94 -25.14
C MET A 1 -23.97 25.63 -24.58
N LYS A 2 -23.04 26.59 -24.37
CA LYS A 2 -21.70 26.31 -23.78
C LYS A 2 -21.58 26.60 -22.26
N GLN A 3 -22.58 27.22 -21.62
CA GLN A 3 -22.55 27.53 -20.19
C GLN A 3 -23.20 26.47 -19.28
N ALA A 4 -23.91 25.48 -19.83
CA ALA A 4 -24.56 24.43 -19.03
C ALA A 4 -23.63 23.26 -18.67
N PHE A 5 -22.55 23.04 -19.42
CA PHE A 5 -21.64 21.89 -19.23
C PHE A 5 -20.63 22.07 -18.09
N GLY A 6 -20.50 23.27 -17.52
CA GLY A 6 -19.51 23.57 -16.47
C GLY A 6 -19.94 23.13 -15.07
N ASN A 7 -21.25 23.14 -14.79
CA ASN A 7 -21.77 22.78 -13.47
C ASN A 7 -22.14 21.30 -13.37
N SER A 8 -22.58 20.67 -14.46
CA SER A 8 -23.00 19.26 -14.47
C SER A 8 -21.85 18.30 -14.11
N ASN A 9 -20.61 18.60 -14.52
CA ASN A 9 -19.46 17.74 -14.22
C ASN A 9 -18.95 17.87 -12.78
N LYS A 10 -19.25 18.96 -12.06
CA LYS A 10 -18.88 19.05 -10.63
C LYS A 10 -19.72 18.11 -9.76
N GLU A 11 -20.97 17.87 -10.16
CA GLU A 11 -21.87 16.94 -9.46
C GLU A 11 -21.69 15.50 -9.94
N LEU A 12 -21.38 15.29 -11.23
CA LEU A 12 -21.28 13.94 -11.84
C LEU A 12 -20.18 13.06 -11.22
N TYR A 13 -19.15 13.65 -10.62
CA TYR A 13 -18.05 12.93 -9.96
C TYR A 13 -18.08 13.00 -8.43
N ALA A 14 -19.08 13.66 -7.84
CA ALA A 14 -19.23 13.74 -6.39
C ALA A 14 -19.52 12.36 -5.75
N ASP A 15 -20.19 11.48 -6.49
CA ASP A 15 -20.47 10.09 -6.10
C ASP A 15 -19.36 9.10 -6.52
N LEU A 16 -18.28 9.57 -7.15
CA LEU A 16 -17.16 8.72 -7.52
C LEU A 16 -16.32 8.43 -6.27
N THR A 17 -16.69 7.38 -5.55
CA THR A 17 -15.82 6.80 -4.53
C THR A 17 -14.54 6.31 -5.21
N LEU A 18 -13.41 6.99 -4.98
CA LEU A 18 -12.10 6.42 -5.30
C LEU A 18 -12.03 5.09 -4.56
N GLN A 19 -11.96 4.00 -5.30
CA GLN A 19 -12.16 2.65 -4.77
C GLN A 19 -11.25 2.45 -3.56
N GLY A 20 -11.89 2.48 -2.39
CA GLY A 20 -11.27 2.46 -1.09
C GLY A 20 -10.45 3.71 -0.77
N ILE A 21 -11.05 4.79 -0.27
CA ILE A 21 -10.65 5.45 0.99
C ILE A 21 -11.97 6.04 1.51
N GLU A 22 -12.63 5.38 2.46
CA GLU A 22 -13.95 5.81 2.97
C GLU A 22 -13.96 7.24 3.53
N ALA A 23 -12.78 7.73 3.95
CA ALA A 23 -12.60 9.06 4.50
C ALA A 23 -12.40 10.18 3.47
N ILE A 24 -12.50 9.89 2.16
CA ILE A 24 -12.53 10.89 1.09
C ILE A 24 -13.97 10.96 0.58
N SER A 25 -14.68 12.01 0.98
CA SER A 25 -16.10 12.14 0.68
C SER A 25 -16.34 12.84 -0.66
N LYS A 26 -15.41 13.70 -1.08
CA LYS A 26 -15.52 14.48 -2.30
C LYS A 26 -14.18 14.59 -3.01
N VAL A 27 -14.20 14.26 -4.29
CA VAL A 27 -13.11 14.52 -5.24
C VAL A 27 -13.58 15.59 -6.20
N TYR A 28 -12.78 16.63 -6.41
CA TYR A 28 -13.09 17.70 -7.33
C TYR A 28 -11.93 17.92 -8.31
N THR A 29 -12.29 18.12 -9.57
CA THR A 29 -11.34 18.48 -10.63
C THR A 29 -11.09 19.99 -10.60
N VAL A 30 -9.84 20.36 -10.40
CA VAL A 30 -9.38 21.75 -10.53
C VAL A 30 -9.07 22.02 -11.99
N ASN A 31 -9.73 23.02 -12.56
CA ASN A 31 -9.44 23.48 -13.90
C ASN A 31 -8.22 24.42 -13.86
N PRO A 32 -7.12 24.09 -14.55
CA PRO A 32 -5.87 24.87 -14.51
C PRO A 32 -6.06 26.32 -14.99
N LYS A 33 -7.11 26.60 -15.79
CA LYS A 33 -7.38 27.95 -16.32
C LYS A 33 -8.05 28.89 -15.32
N LEU A 34 -8.72 28.35 -14.30
CA LEU A 34 -9.46 29.15 -13.30
C LEU A 34 -8.60 29.49 -12.07
N ASP A 35 -7.64 28.65 -11.71
CA ASP A 35 -6.79 28.83 -10.55
C ASP A 35 -5.31 28.57 -10.90
N LYS A 36 -4.58 29.65 -11.21
CA LYS A 36 -3.16 29.61 -11.57
C LYS A 36 -2.23 29.30 -10.39
N SER A 37 -2.74 29.26 -9.15
CA SER A 37 -1.92 28.97 -7.97
C SER A 37 -1.66 27.47 -7.79
N LYS A 38 -2.38 26.63 -8.54
CA LYS A 38 -2.47 25.17 -8.33
C LYS A 38 -2.11 24.37 -9.58
N THR A 39 -1.09 24.84 -10.29
CA THR A 39 -0.58 24.20 -11.50
C THR A 39 0.66 23.38 -11.19
N ARG A 40 0.81 22.24 -11.86
CA ARG A 40 2.01 21.41 -11.74
C ARG A 40 3.18 22.17 -12.34
N ILE A 41 4.25 22.29 -11.56
CA ILE A 41 5.49 22.93 -11.97
C ILE A 41 6.47 21.84 -12.40
N GLN A 42 7.04 21.98 -13.59
CA GLN A 42 8.12 21.14 -14.09
C GLN A 42 9.35 22.00 -14.39
N ILE A 43 10.52 21.53 -14.00
CA ILE A 43 11.78 22.17 -14.35
C ILE A 43 12.28 21.51 -15.62
N ASN A 44 12.45 22.29 -16.68
CA ASN A 44 13.00 21.79 -17.94
C ASN A 44 14.51 21.59 -17.82
N ASP A 45 15.10 20.82 -18.75
CA ASP A 45 16.53 20.51 -18.77
C ASP A 45 17.42 21.77 -18.87
N ASN A 46 16.85 22.91 -19.25
CA ASN A 46 17.48 24.23 -19.30
C ASN A 46 17.43 25.00 -17.97
N GLY A 47 16.82 24.43 -16.92
CA GLY A 47 16.63 25.07 -15.61
C GLY A 47 15.46 26.07 -15.53
N GLU A 48 14.66 26.18 -16.60
CA GLU A 48 13.48 27.04 -16.64
C GLU A 48 12.28 26.36 -15.97
N ILE A 49 11.50 27.15 -15.25
CA ILE A 49 10.31 26.68 -14.53
C ILE A 49 9.11 26.80 -15.47
N GLU A 50 8.67 25.67 -16.01
CA GLU A 50 7.46 25.61 -16.83
C GLU A 50 6.26 25.16 -16.01
N THR A 51 5.13 25.79 -16.31
CA THR A 51 3.86 25.52 -15.67
C THR A 51 3.01 24.70 -16.63
N ILE A 52 2.67 23.47 -16.25
CA ILE A 52 1.87 22.57 -17.07
C ILE A 52 0.40 22.72 -16.66
N ASP A 53 -0.43 23.09 -17.64
CA ASP A 53 -1.88 23.22 -17.50
C ASP A 53 -2.56 21.84 -17.55
N ASP A 54 -2.34 21.02 -16.52
CA ASP A 54 -3.01 19.74 -16.36
C ASP A 54 -4.20 19.82 -15.40
N TRP A 55 -5.21 18.98 -15.65
CA TRP A 55 -6.34 18.81 -14.73
C TRP A 55 -5.86 18.12 -13.45
N MET A 56 -5.98 18.79 -12.31
CA MET A 56 -5.59 18.23 -11.01
C MET A 56 -6.82 17.73 -10.25
N LEU A 57 -6.73 16.52 -9.70
CA LEU A 57 -7.74 15.99 -8.78
C LEU A 57 -7.39 16.43 -7.36
N GLU A 58 -8.29 17.19 -6.74
CA GLU A 58 -8.20 17.52 -5.32
C GLU A 58 -9.24 16.73 -4.55
N THR A 59 -8.87 16.37 -3.32
CA THR A 59 -9.78 15.74 -2.37
C THR A 59 -10.02 16.71 -1.22
N ASP A 60 -11.20 16.63 -0.62
CA ASP A 60 -11.59 17.41 0.55
C ASP A 60 -10.83 17.03 1.84
N GLY A 61 -10.15 15.88 1.83
CA GLY A 61 -9.79 15.15 3.05
C GLY A 61 -8.46 15.53 3.70
N THR A 62 -8.55 15.97 4.96
CA THR A 62 -7.50 15.83 5.99
C THR A 62 -7.05 14.37 6.21
N SER A 63 -7.85 13.41 5.77
CA SER A 63 -7.66 11.97 5.99
C SER A 63 -6.34 11.41 5.42
N LEU A 64 -5.96 11.81 4.20
CA LEU A 64 -4.70 11.39 3.58
C LEU A 64 -3.49 12.06 4.26
N LYS A 65 -3.66 13.31 4.68
CA LYS A 65 -2.67 14.03 5.50
C LYS A 65 -2.47 13.37 6.86
N ASN A 66 -3.53 12.82 7.46
CA ASN A 66 -3.46 12.20 8.78
C ASN A 66 -2.59 10.94 8.77
N ILE A 67 -2.72 10.07 7.76
CA ILE A 67 -1.92 8.82 7.69
C ILE A 67 -0.45 9.13 7.39
N ASP A 68 -0.16 10.04 6.45
CA ASP A 68 1.22 10.45 6.17
C ASP A 68 1.85 11.24 7.33
N ALA A 69 1.04 12.03 8.07
CA ALA A 69 1.49 12.66 9.31
C ALA A 69 1.82 11.63 10.40
N VAL A 70 1.01 10.58 10.54
CA VAL A 70 1.28 9.46 11.47
C VAL A 70 2.55 8.71 11.06
N ARG A 71 2.73 8.40 9.77
CA ARG A 71 3.95 7.75 9.26
C ARG A 71 5.20 8.58 9.60
N LYS A 72 5.16 9.90 9.33
CA LYS A 72 6.24 10.85 9.66
C LYS A 72 6.47 11.00 11.16
N ALA A 73 5.42 10.92 11.98
CA ALA A 73 5.56 10.95 13.44
C ALA A 73 6.32 9.72 13.93
N ILE A 74 5.95 8.51 13.47
CA ILE A 74 6.63 7.26 13.84
C ILE A 74 8.09 7.28 13.40
N GLU A 75 8.35 7.76 12.17
CA GLU A 75 9.70 7.91 11.64
C GLU A 75 10.58 8.80 12.53
N ARG A 76 10.04 9.93 13.01
CA ARG A 76 10.77 10.83 13.92
C ARG A 76 11.07 10.19 15.27
N GLU A 77 10.07 9.57 15.89
CA GLU A 77 10.21 8.96 17.22
C GLU A 77 11.19 7.78 17.19
N MET A 78 11.09 6.90 16.20
CA MET A 78 11.99 5.75 16.07
C MET A 78 13.43 6.19 15.78
N ASN A 79 13.62 7.18 14.88
CA ASN A 79 14.95 7.73 14.65
C ASN A 79 15.51 8.40 15.92
N HIS A 80 14.67 9.05 16.72
CA HIS A 80 15.09 9.64 17.99
C HIS A 80 15.56 8.59 19.00
N VAL A 81 14.81 7.49 19.17
CA VAL A 81 15.17 6.39 20.08
C VAL A 81 16.44 5.67 19.61
N ILE A 82 16.57 5.38 18.32
CA ILE A 82 17.74 4.67 17.77
C ILE A 82 19.00 5.54 17.85
N SER A 83 18.89 6.84 17.53
CA SER A 83 20.03 7.76 17.62
C SER A 83 20.42 8.08 19.07
N PHE A 84 19.47 8.03 20.02
CA PHE A 84 19.76 8.18 21.45
C PHE A 84 20.67 7.07 21.98
N ASP A 85 20.50 5.84 21.51
CA ASP A 85 21.35 4.70 21.85
C ASP A 85 22.70 4.70 21.09
N GLY A 86 22.90 5.62 20.14
CA GLY A 86 24.11 5.70 19.30
C GLY A 86 24.19 4.64 18.19
N SER A 87 23.13 3.86 18.02
CA SER A 87 23.01 2.82 17.00
C SER A 87 22.60 3.42 15.65
N TYR A 88 23.03 2.82 14.54
CA TYR A 88 22.64 3.22 13.18
C TYR A 88 21.95 2.08 12.44
N ILE A 89 20.81 2.39 11.83
CA ILE A 89 20.06 1.48 10.96
C ILE A 89 19.82 2.17 9.62
N ASN A 90 20.02 1.46 8.51
CA ASN A 90 19.75 2.01 7.19
C ASN A 90 18.25 2.37 7.06
N TYR A 91 17.97 3.58 6.54
CA TYR A 91 16.62 4.11 6.38
C TYR A 91 15.65 3.12 5.70
N ARG A 92 16.14 2.27 4.79
CA ARG A 92 15.28 1.33 4.05
C ARG A 92 14.62 0.29 4.96
N HIS A 93 15.31 -0.16 6.00
CA HIS A 93 14.75 -1.13 6.95
C HIS A 93 13.61 -0.50 7.76
N LEU A 94 13.83 0.73 8.22
CA LEU A 94 12.87 1.49 9.01
C LEU A 94 11.69 1.96 8.16
N ALA A 95 11.94 2.41 6.93
CA ALA A 95 10.89 2.82 6.00
C ALA A 95 9.92 1.65 5.72
N LEU A 96 10.45 0.45 5.46
CA LEU A 96 9.61 -0.74 5.26
C LEU A 96 8.71 -1.02 6.47
N LEU A 97 9.25 -0.87 7.69
CA LEU A 97 8.49 -1.04 8.91
C LEU A 97 7.32 -0.06 9.01
N TYR A 98 7.59 1.23 8.81
CA TYR A 98 6.58 2.28 8.90
C TYR A 98 5.51 2.14 7.81
N ASP A 99 5.91 1.71 6.61
CA ASP A 99 5.02 1.45 5.50
C ASP A 99 4.10 0.27 5.83
N ILE A 100 4.63 -0.85 6.35
CA ILE A 100 3.82 -2.00 6.80
C ILE A 100 2.82 -1.58 7.88
N MET A 101 3.24 -0.75 8.84
CA MET A 101 2.37 -0.24 9.90
C MET A 101 1.26 0.69 9.40
N THR A 102 1.39 1.30 8.22
CA THR A 102 0.46 2.32 7.71
C THR A 102 -0.27 1.95 6.41
N THR A 103 0.05 0.80 5.80
CA THR A 103 -0.51 0.36 4.51
C THR A 103 -2.04 0.22 4.52
N LYS A 104 -2.64 -0.19 5.64
CA LYS A 104 -4.09 -0.44 5.76
C LYS A 104 -4.91 0.80 6.16
N ARG A 105 -4.35 2.01 6.03
CA ARG A 105 -5.00 3.32 6.29
C ARG A 105 -5.33 3.64 7.74
N HIS A 106 -4.99 2.76 8.66
CA HIS A 106 -4.96 3.01 10.08
C HIS A 106 -3.63 2.48 10.63
N LEU A 107 -3.21 3.01 11.77
CA LEU A 107 -1.99 2.55 12.42
C LEU A 107 -2.17 1.11 12.91
N MET A 108 -1.40 0.20 12.36
CA MET A 108 -1.33 -1.20 12.76
C MET A 108 -0.19 -1.37 13.75
N ALA A 109 -0.53 -1.79 14.98
CA ALA A 109 0.48 -2.20 15.95
C ALA A 109 1.11 -3.54 15.53
N ILE A 110 2.39 -3.74 15.81
CA ILE A 110 3.08 -5.02 15.60
C ILE A 110 2.89 -5.87 16.85
N THR A 111 1.66 -6.36 17.01
CA THR A 111 1.24 -7.23 18.11
C THR A 111 0.26 -8.27 17.58
N ARG A 112 -0.09 -9.28 18.39
CA ARG A 112 -1.09 -10.29 18.03
C ARG A 112 -2.40 -9.68 17.50
N HIS A 113 -2.88 -8.61 18.16
CA HIS A 113 -4.12 -7.91 17.78
C HIS A 113 -3.98 -7.09 16.51
N GLY A 114 -2.76 -6.74 16.09
CA GLY A 114 -2.50 -6.12 14.81
C GLY A 114 -2.35 -7.14 13.69
N ILE A 115 -1.58 -8.22 13.92
CA ILE A 115 -1.37 -9.29 12.93
C ILE A 115 -2.68 -10.03 12.62
N ASN A 116 -3.52 -10.31 13.64
CA ASN A 116 -4.80 -11.01 13.42
C ASN A 116 -5.82 -10.19 12.63
N ARG A 117 -5.65 -8.86 12.55
CA ARG A 117 -6.46 -7.95 11.72
C ARG A 117 -5.94 -7.83 10.29
N GLN A 118 -4.78 -8.40 9.98
CA GLN A 118 -4.29 -8.44 8.60
C GLN A 118 -5.08 -9.48 7.81
N ASP A 119 -5.23 -9.20 6.53
CA ASP A 119 -5.86 -10.11 5.56
C ASP A 119 -4.84 -11.19 5.16
N VAL A 120 -4.55 -12.09 6.11
CA VAL A 120 -3.60 -13.19 6.00
C VAL A 120 -4.28 -14.50 6.39
N GLY A 121 -3.80 -15.61 5.82
CA GLY A 121 -4.40 -16.93 6.00
C GLY A 121 -4.45 -17.35 7.48
N PRO A 122 -5.45 -18.16 7.89
CA PRO A 122 -5.58 -18.63 9.26
C PRO A 122 -4.34 -19.41 9.73
N THR A 123 -3.68 -20.16 8.84
CA THR A 123 -2.44 -20.90 9.16
C THR A 123 -1.28 -19.95 9.48
N MET A 124 -1.22 -18.81 8.79
CA MET A 124 -0.22 -17.78 9.09
C MET A 124 -0.51 -17.14 10.45
N ARG A 125 -1.77 -16.78 10.73
CA ARG A 125 -2.17 -16.16 12.02
C ARG A 125 -1.90 -17.09 13.20
N CYS A 126 -2.28 -18.36 13.10
CA CYS A 126 -2.12 -19.32 14.19
C CYS A 126 -0.64 -19.65 14.48
N SER A 127 0.27 -19.38 13.55
CA SER A 127 1.72 -19.62 13.72
C SER A 127 2.41 -18.61 14.63
N PHE A 128 1.79 -17.45 14.88
CA PHE A 128 2.33 -16.42 15.76
C PHE A 128 1.82 -16.56 17.20
N GLU A 129 0.52 -16.36 17.43
CA GLU A 129 -0.15 -16.43 18.74
C GLU A 129 -1.62 -16.87 18.60
N GLU A 130 -2.27 -17.25 19.71
CA GLU A 130 -3.71 -17.60 19.80
C GLU A 130 -4.12 -18.78 18.88
N SER A 131 -3.25 -19.78 18.70
CA SER A 131 -3.39 -20.81 17.67
C SER A 131 -4.73 -21.56 17.68
N VAL A 132 -5.21 -21.97 18.87
CA VAL A 132 -6.46 -22.74 19.01
C VAL A 132 -7.67 -21.87 18.69
N ASP A 133 -7.70 -20.65 19.22
CA ASP A 133 -8.82 -19.73 19.04
C ASP A 133 -8.94 -19.30 17.57
N VAL A 134 -7.81 -18.98 16.92
CA VAL A 134 -7.76 -18.62 15.50
C VAL A 134 -8.27 -19.76 14.62
N LEU A 135 -7.83 -21.00 14.88
CA LEU A 135 -8.27 -22.16 14.08
C LEU A 135 -9.74 -22.50 14.31
N MET A 136 -10.24 -22.35 15.54
CA MET A 136 -11.63 -22.63 15.88
C MET A 136 -12.57 -21.58 15.26
N GLU A 137 -12.19 -20.31 15.29
CA GLU A 137 -12.92 -19.24 14.62
C GLU A 137 -12.89 -19.40 13.09
N ALA A 138 -11.74 -19.73 12.51
CA ALA A 138 -11.60 -20.02 11.08
C ALA A 138 -12.46 -21.21 10.66
N ALA A 139 -12.49 -22.28 11.46
CA ALA A 139 -13.33 -23.45 11.21
C ALA A 139 -14.83 -23.11 11.31
N ALA A 140 -15.22 -22.28 12.28
CA ALA A 140 -16.61 -21.84 12.44
C ALA A 140 -17.11 -20.99 11.26
N HIS A 141 -16.23 -20.17 10.67
CA HIS A 141 -16.55 -19.31 9.51
C HIS A 141 -16.23 -19.96 8.16
N ALA A 142 -15.75 -21.21 8.14
CA ALA A 142 -15.25 -21.89 6.94
C ALA A 142 -14.25 -21.03 6.14
N GLU A 143 -13.33 -20.38 6.85
CA GLU A 143 -12.27 -19.59 6.21
C GLU A 143 -11.38 -20.49 5.34
N PHE A 144 -10.97 -19.95 4.19
CA PHE A 144 -10.11 -20.64 3.25
C PHE A 144 -8.68 -20.08 3.31
N ASP A 145 -7.70 -20.97 3.43
CA ASP A 145 -6.29 -20.59 3.36
C ASP A 145 -5.74 -20.76 1.93
N SER A 146 -5.17 -19.68 1.38
CA SER A 146 -4.63 -19.66 0.02
C SER A 146 -3.18 -20.15 -0.10
N LEU A 147 -2.52 -20.44 1.03
CA LEU A 147 -1.16 -20.98 1.12
C LEU A 147 -0.10 -20.17 0.34
N LYS A 148 -0.21 -18.85 0.34
CA LYS A 148 0.67 -17.96 -0.46
C LYS A 148 1.87 -17.42 0.31
N GLY A 149 1.73 -17.28 1.61
CA GLY A 149 2.74 -16.81 2.53
C GLY A 149 3.81 -17.85 2.83
N VAL A 150 4.75 -17.46 3.70
CA VAL A 150 5.94 -18.26 3.99
C VAL A 150 5.63 -19.30 5.07
N SER A 151 4.95 -18.90 6.15
CA SER A 151 4.69 -19.75 7.32
C SER A 151 3.85 -20.97 6.99
N GLU A 152 2.75 -20.77 6.26
CA GLU A 152 1.85 -21.85 5.81
C GLU A 152 2.55 -22.91 4.93
N ASN A 153 3.39 -22.48 3.98
CA ASN A 153 4.10 -23.37 3.06
C ASN A 153 5.17 -24.17 3.81
N ILE A 154 5.87 -23.55 4.75
CA ILE A 154 6.81 -24.25 5.63
C ILE A 154 6.08 -25.30 6.48
N LEU A 155 4.93 -24.95 7.05
CA LEU A 155 4.13 -25.85 7.88
C LEU A 155 3.65 -27.09 7.11
N LEU A 156 3.31 -26.92 5.83
CA LEU A 156 2.91 -28.02 4.94
C LEU A 156 4.07 -28.73 4.24
N GLY A 157 5.31 -28.29 4.45
CA GLY A 157 6.49 -28.85 3.78
C GLY A 157 6.58 -28.56 2.28
N GLN A 158 5.93 -27.49 1.82
CA GLN A 158 5.93 -27.04 0.42
C GLN A 158 7.00 -25.96 0.20
N LEU A 159 7.47 -25.84 -1.05
CA LEU A 159 8.39 -24.77 -1.41
C LEU A 159 7.65 -23.42 -1.43
N THR A 160 8.22 -22.43 -0.76
CA THR A 160 7.67 -21.07 -0.68
C THR A 160 7.96 -20.30 -1.97
N LYS A 161 7.02 -19.47 -2.43
CA LYS A 161 7.19 -18.66 -3.66
C LYS A 161 8.00 -17.38 -3.41
N ILE A 162 9.18 -17.50 -2.80
CA ILE A 162 10.09 -16.38 -2.56
C ILE A 162 11.52 -16.74 -2.99
N ALA A 163 12.34 -15.71 -3.22
CA ALA A 163 13.75 -15.83 -3.57
C ALA A 163 14.00 -16.75 -4.78
N THR A 164 14.75 -17.84 -4.61
CA THR A 164 15.13 -18.78 -5.68
C THR A 164 13.94 -19.48 -6.33
N VAL A 165 12.84 -19.64 -5.59
CA VAL A 165 11.63 -20.33 -6.04
C VAL A 165 10.58 -19.32 -6.54
N SER A 166 10.99 -18.07 -6.81
CA SER A 166 10.09 -17.04 -7.37
C SER A 166 9.77 -17.25 -8.87
N PHE A 167 10.53 -18.08 -9.56
CA PHE A 167 10.33 -18.43 -10.96
C PHE A 167 10.43 -19.95 -11.15
N ASP A 168 9.78 -20.43 -12.21
CA ASP A 168 9.83 -21.84 -12.60
C ASP A 168 10.86 -22.05 -13.72
N LEU A 169 11.43 -23.26 -13.78
CA LEU A 169 12.41 -23.64 -14.78
C LEU A 169 11.77 -24.59 -15.79
N LEU A 170 11.67 -24.14 -17.03
CA LEU A 170 11.19 -24.96 -18.13
C LEU A 170 12.37 -25.38 -19.00
N LEU A 171 12.50 -26.70 -19.22
CA LEU A 171 13.51 -27.24 -20.11
C LEU A 171 12.99 -27.25 -21.54
N ASP A 172 13.70 -26.55 -22.43
CA ASP A 172 13.45 -26.59 -23.87
C ASP A 172 14.09 -27.86 -24.47
N VAL A 173 13.25 -28.88 -24.68
CA VAL A 173 13.69 -30.20 -25.16
C VAL A 173 14.15 -30.14 -26.62
N GLU A 174 13.58 -29.26 -27.44
CA GLU A 174 13.90 -29.18 -28.87
C GLU A 174 15.34 -28.71 -29.09
N LYS A 175 15.78 -27.65 -28.39
CA LYS A 175 17.18 -27.17 -28.43
C LYS A 175 18.17 -28.19 -27.88
N CYS A 176 17.75 -28.96 -26.88
CA CYS A 176 18.57 -30.01 -26.29
C CYS A 176 18.80 -31.17 -27.30
N SER A 177 17.80 -31.46 -28.13
CA SER A 177 17.88 -32.53 -29.15
C SER A 177 18.70 -32.16 -30.39
N SER A 178 18.76 -30.87 -30.75
CA SER A 178 19.47 -30.36 -31.94
C SER A 178 21.00 -30.24 -31.78
N THR A 179 21.54 -30.53 -30.59
CA THR A 179 22.99 -30.47 -30.32
C THR A 179 23.66 -31.84 -30.50
N LYS A 180 23.21 -32.63 -31.49
CA LYS A 180 23.90 -33.86 -31.92
C LYS A 180 24.74 -33.62 -33.15
#